data_AF-A0A7X7C8F8-F1
#
_entry.id   AF-A0A7X7C8F8-F1
#
_cell.length_a   1.000
_cell.length_b   1.000
_cell.length_c   1.000
_cell.angle_alpha   90.00
_cell.angle_beta   90.00
_cell.angle_gamma   90.00
#
_symmetry.space_group_name_H-M   'P 1'
#
loop_
_entity.id
_entity.type
_entity.pdbx_description
1 polymer ?
#
loop_
_entity_poly.entity_id
_entity_poly.type
_entity_poly.pdbx_seq_one_letter_code
_entity_poly.pdbx_strand_id
1 'polypeptide(L)'
;MRKNIVVFDIETKNAFSDVGGRNNLKELGISVLGLYDYADAQYKIYEEKELTIFVERLQKSPLLVGFNSRKFDVPVLQNYVPFNLSKLPQLDIMEQLLNALGHRVSLDSVAQATLGSSKSGSGLDAIKFFREGRIEELKKYCMDDVRITKEIFEYGATHKELFYTSKFGNGKRRAVVNWSVEHPYEQTPSVQGSLF
;
A
#
# COMPACT_ATOMS: atom_id res chain seq x y z
N MET A 1 5.28 7.46 21.51
CA MET A 1 5.86 8.02 20.26
C MET A 1 5.05 7.49 19.09
N ARG A 2 4.69 8.32 18.12
CA ARG A 2 4.02 7.84 16.89
C ARG A 2 4.95 6.88 16.13
N LYS A 3 4.41 5.80 15.56
CA LYS A 3 5.20 4.71 14.94
C LYS A 3 5.80 5.17 13.59
N ASN A 4 7.00 4.70 13.26
CA ASN A 4 7.67 4.99 11.98
C ASN A 4 7.16 4.07 10.86
N ILE A 5 5.93 4.31 10.43
CA ILE A 5 5.21 3.49 9.44
C ILE A 5 4.63 4.42 8.37
N VAL A 6 4.74 4.03 7.12
CA VAL A 6 4.13 4.69 5.97
C VAL A 6 3.29 3.66 5.22
N VAL A 7 2.02 3.94 5.01
CA VAL A 7 1.17 3.23 4.04
C VAL A 7 1.19 4.02 2.75
N PHE A 8 1.43 3.39 1.61
CA PHE A 8 1.55 4.10 0.34
C PHE A 8 1.05 3.26 -0.84
N ASP A 9 0.80 3.96 -1.93
CA ASP A 9 0.44 3.43 -3.24
C ASP A 9 0.97 4.40 -4.32
N ILE A 10 1.27 3.89 -5.52
CA ILE A 10 1.67 4.70 -6.66
C ILE A 10 0.74 4.49 -7.86
N GLU A 11 0.60 5.54 -8.66
CA GLU A 11 0.11 5.43 -10.02
C GLU A 11 1.23 5.68 -11.01
N THR A 12 1.15 5.02 -12.16
CA THR A 12 2.17 5.14 -13.20
C THR A 12 1.76 6.07 -14.32
N LYS A 13 2.73 6.54 -15.11
CA LYS A 13 2.47 7.35 -16.31
C LYS A 13 2.09 6.48 -17.50
N ASN A 14 2.79 5.35 -17.63
CA ASN A 14 2.66 4.42 -18.72
C ASN A 14 1.99 3.12 -18.24
N ALA A 15 1.30 2.45 -19.15
CA ALA A 15 0.83 1.08 -18.97
C ALA A 15 1.93 0.08 -19.36
N PHE A 16 1.81 -1.17 -18.91
CA PHE A 16 2.74 -2.24 -19.30
C PHE A 16 2.85 -2.41 -20.82
N SER A 17 1.75 -2.21 -21.57
CA SER A 17 1.74 -2.28 -23.03
C SER A 17 2.64 -1.23 -23.68
N ASP A 18 2.77 -0.06 -23.06
CA ASP A 18 3.52 1.07 -23.61
C ASP A 18 5.04 0.85 -23.47
N VAL A 19 5.44 0.07 -22.47
CA VAL A 19 6.85 -0.16 -22.11
C VAL A 19 7.36 -1.53 -22.54
N GLY A 20 6.59 -2.29 -23.33
CA GLY A 20 7.00 -3.64 -23.77
C GLY A 20 6.88 -4.74 -22.70
N GLY A 21 6.04 -4.53 -21.68
CA GLY A 21 5.64 -5.54 -20.71
C GLY A 21 6.19 -5.36 -19.29
N ARG A 22 5.89 -6.35 -18.43
CA ARG A 22 6.19 -6.29 -16.98
C ARG A 22 7.67 -6.28 -16.62
N ASN A 23 8.56 -6.65 -17.55
CA ASN A 23 10.00 -6.65 -17.29
C ASN A 23 10.61 -5.24 -17.28
N ASN A 24 9.88 -4.25 -17.80
CA ASN A 24 10.35 -2.87 -17.94
C ASN A 24 9.66 -1.94 -16.93
N LEU A 25 9.57 -2.37 -15.67
CA LEU A 25 8.95 -1.57 -14.59
C LEU A 25 9.55 -0.17 -14.49
N LYS A 26 10.84 -0.03 -14.81
CA LYS A 26 11.53 1.25 -14.73
C LYS A 26 10.99 2.30 -15.70
N GLU A 27 10.46 1.87 -16.84
CA GLU A 27 9.96 2.76 -17.89
C GLU A 27 8.52 3.23 -17.61
N LEU A 28 7.88 2.70 -16.56
CA LEU A 28 6.50 3.07 -16.25
C LEU A 28 6.37 4.53 -15.79
N GLY A 29 7.36 5.01 -15.04
CA GLY A 29 7.36 6.32 -14.38
C GLY A 29 6.23 6.48 -13.36
N ILE A 30 6.42 7.31 -12.35
CA ILE A 30 5.37 7.63 -11.36
C ILE A 30 4.62 8.88 -11.84
N SER A 31 3.30 8.82 -11.86
CA SER A 31 2.44 9.99 -12.10
C SER A 31 2.09 10.67 -10.78
N VAL A 32 1.56 9.90 -9.82
CA VAL A 32 1.30 10.34 -8.44
C VAL A 32 1.71 9.27 -7.43
N LEU A 33 2.06 9.71 -6.22
CA LEU A 33 2.28 8.85 -5.06
C LEU A 33 1.43 9.37 -3.90
N GLY A 34 0.53 8.53 -3.41
CA GLY A 34 -0.26 8.78 -2.23
C GLY A 34 0.35 8.08 -1.02
N LEU A 35 0.24 8.69 0.16
CA LEU A 35 0.62 8.04 1.40
C LEU A 35 -0.22 8.48 2.62
N TYR A 36 -0.20 7.62 3.62
CA TYR A 36 -0.52 7.94 5.00
C TYR A 36 0.72 7.75 5.87
N ASP A 37 1.13 8.80 6.57
CA ASP A 37 2.29 8.77 7.46
C ASP A 37 1.84 8.74 8.92
N TYR A 38 2.15 7.66 9.63
CA TYR A 38 1.81 7.56 11.05
C TYR A 38 2.60 8.53 11.92
N ALA A 39 3.74 9.07 11.44
CA ALA A 39 4.57 9.99 12.21
C ALA A 39 3.83 11.31 12.51
N ASP A 40 3.05 11.83 11.57
CA ASP A 40 2.23 13.03 11.74
C ASP A 40 0.72 12.79 11.65
N ALA A 41 0.30 11.55 11.37
CA ALA A 41 -1.08 11.12 11.20
C ALA A 41 -1.78 11.82 10.02
N GLN A 42 -1.03 12.11 8.94
CA GLN A 42 -1.55 12.80 7.77
C GLN A 42 -1.52 11.94 6.51
N TYR A 43 -2.57 12.13 5.72
CA TYR A 43 -2.58 11.78 4.31
C TYR A 43 -1.83 12.84 3.51
N LYS A 44 -0.97 12.42 2.60
CA LYS A 44 -0.22 13.30 1.69
C LYS A 44 -0.23 12.70 0.30
N ILE A 45 -0.22 13.55 -0.71
CA ILE A 45 -0.12 13.13 -2.11
C ILE A 45 0.89 14.00 -2.83
N TYR A 46 1.69 13.36 -3.67
CA TYR A 46 2.77 13.99 -4.41
C TYR A 46 2.63 13.68 -5.89
N GLU A 47 2.72 14.71 -6.73
CA GLU A 47 3.05 14.52 -8.14
C GLU A 47 4.53 14.17 -8.28
N GLU A 48 4.93 13.67 -9.46
CA GLU A 48 6.31 13.24 -9.71
C GLU A 48 7.38 14.29 -9.31
N LYS A 49 7.13 15.57 -9.64
CA LYS A 49 8.05 16.67 -9.33
C LYS A 49 8.28 16.89 -7.82
N GLU A 50 7.39 16.37 -6.99
CA GLU A 50 7.39 16.51 -5.53
C GLU A 50 7.97 15.28 -4.83
N LEU A 51 8.32 14.22 -5.57
CA LEU A 51 8.77 12.94 -5.00
C LEU A 51 10.02 13.08 -4.14
N THR A 52 10.86 14.10 -4.35
CA THR A 52 12.00 14.40 -3.48
C THR A 52 11.60 14.51 -2.00
N ILE A 53 10.41 15.05 -1.71
CA ILE A 53 9.88 15.14 -0.34
C ILE A 53 9.67 13.74 0.26
N PHE A 54 9.14 12.81 -0.54
CA PHE A 54 8.98 11.43 -0.09
C PHE A 54 10.33 10.71 0.05
N VAL A 55 11.29 10.98 -0.84
CA VAL A 55 12.67 10.42 -0.75
C VAL A 55 13.31 10.80 0.58
N GLU A 56 13.18 12.05 1.03
CA GLU A 56 13.65 12.49 2.35
C GLU A 56 12.97 11.73 3.50
N ARG A 57 11.65 11.48 3.37
CA ARG A 57 10.91 10.70 4.37
C ARG A 57 11.41 9.25 4.48
N LEU A 58 11.82 8.65 3.36
CA LEU A 58 12.38 7.29 3.31
C LEU A 58 13.74 7.18 4.01
N GLN A 59 14.52 8.26 4.12
CA GLN A 59 15.80 8.25 4.86
C GLN A 59 15.63 7.98 6.36
N LYS A 60 14.42 8.17 6.89
CA LYS A 60 14.08 7.79 8.28
C LYS A 60 13.82 6.29 8.43
N SER A 61 14.02 5.50 7.38
CA SER A 61 13.81 4.05 7.34
C SER A 61 12.44 3.60 7.89
N PRO A 62 11.32 4.15 7.37
CA PRO A 62 9.99 3.70 7.78
C PRO A 62 9.75 2.24 7.39
N LEU A 63 8.87 1.57 8.13
CA LEU A 63 8.16 0.42 7.62
C LEU A 63 7.26 0.87 6.46
N LEU A 64 7.50 0.33 5.28
CA LEU A 64 6.67 0.55 4.11
C LEU A 64 5.56 -0.50 4.05
N VAL A 65 4.32 -0.04 4.13
CA VAL A 65 3.11 -0.87 4.01
C VAL A 65 2.46 -0.56 2.67
N GLY A 66 2.14 -1.59 1.89
CA GLY A 66 1.43 -1.43 0.62
C GLY A 66 0.73 -2.71 0.18
N PHE A 67 0.08 -2.66 -0.99
CA PHE A 67 -0.61 -3.80 -1.57
C PHE A 67 0.04 -4.20 -2.89
N ASN A 68 0.76 -5.34 -2.91
CA ASN A 68 1.63 -5.73 -4.02
C ASN A 68 2.82 -4.77 -4.26
N SER A 69 3.15 -3.95 -3.27
CA SER A 69 4.17 -2.91 -3.37
C SER A 69 5.58 -3.44 -3.48
N ARG A 70 5.91 -4.57 -2.84
CA ARG A 70 7.27 -5.13 -2.90
C ARG A 70 7.68 -5.51 -4.33
N LYS A 71 6.73 -6.00 -5.12
CA LYS A 71 6.95 -6.49 -6.49
C LYS A 71 6.59 -5.49 -7.58
N PHE A 72 5.99 -4.36 -7.24
CA PHE A 72 5.55 -3.36 -8.21
C PHE A 72 6.01 -1.96 -7.81
N ASP A 73 5.39 -1.35 -6.79
CA ASP A 73 5.60 0.03 -6.41
C ASP A 73 7.05 0.33 -6.02
N VAL A 74 7.65 -0.51 -5.17
CA VAL A 74 9.03 -0.34 -4.71
C VAL A 74 10.03 -0.40 -5.87
N PRO A 75 9.98 -1.39 -6.77
CA PRO A 75 10.80 -1.39 -7.99
C PRO A 75 10.64 -0.15 -8.88
N VAL A 76 9.43 0.39 -9.03
CA VAL A 76 9.19 1.61 -9.83
C VAL A 76 9.76 2.84 -9.11
N LEU A 77 9.48 2.97 -7.82
CA LEU A 77 9.96 4.05 -6.96
C LEU A 77 11.50 4.07 -6.83
N GLN A 78 12.16 2.92 -6.94
CA GLN A 78 13.61 2.81 -6.88
C GLN A 78 14.33 3.72 -7.89
N ASN A 79 13.70 4.05 -9.02
CA ASN A 79 14.25 4.98 -10.01
C ASN A 79 14.40 6.42 -9.51
N TYR A 80 13.63 6.78 -8.48
CA TYR A 80 13.59 8.13 -7.90
C TYR A 80 14.43 8.24 -6.62
N VAL A 81 15.02 7.13 -6.16
CA VAL A 81 15.70 7.04 -4.86
C VAL A 81 17.16 6.64 -5.07
N PRO A 82 18.14 7.38 -4.51
CA PRO A 82 19.57 7.10 -4.71
C PRO A 82 20.11 5.94 -3.86
N PHE A 83 19.30 5.31 -3.01
CA PHE A 83 19.68 4.20 -2.15
C PHE A 83 18.75 3.00 -2.36
N ASN A 84 19.22 1.81 -1.97
CA ASN A 84 18.48 0.57 -2.19
C ASN A 84 17.26 0.44 -1.25
N LEU A 85 16.06 0.61 -1.81
CA LEU A 85 14.78 0.50 -1.10
C LEU A 85 14.47 -0.91 -0.61
N SER A 86 15.05 -1.95 -1.22
CA SER A 86 14.82 -3.33 -0.76
C SER A 86 15.38 -3.58 0.64
N LYS A 87 16.26 -2.71 1.14
CA LYS A 87 16.80 -2.74 2.51
C LYS A 87 15.84 -2.14 3.55
N LEU A 88 14.82 -1.41 3.13
CA LEU A 88 13.82 -0.87 4.06
C LEU A 88 12.86 -1.99 4.52
N PRO A 89 12.42 -1.95 5.79
CA PRO A 89 11.40 -2.87 6.27
C PRO A 89 10.12 -2.68 5.46
N GLN A 90 9.48 -3.78 5.08
CA GLN A 90 8.33 -3.78 4.17
C GLN A 90 7.29 -4.81 4.61
N LEU A 91 6.03 -4.42 4.60
CA LEU A 91 4.86 -5.29 4.73
C LEU A 91 4.00 -5.15 3.47
N ASP A 92 4.01 -6.19 2.65
CA ASP A 92 3.17 -6.27 1.45
C ASP A 92 1.97 -7.17 1.75
N ILE A 93 0.78 -6.58 1.81
CA ILE A 93 -0.46 -7.29 2.17
C ILE A 93 -0.77 -8.41 1.17
N MET A 94 -0.48 -8.20 -0.12
CA MET A 94 -0.72 -9.21 -1.14
C MET A 94 0.26 -10.38 -1.04
N GLU A 95 1.52 -10.10 -0.74
CA GLU A 95 2.50 -11.16 -0.48
C GLU A 95 2.05 -12.04 0.70
N GLN A 96 1.55 -11.44 1.77
CA GLN A 96 1.08 -12.15 2.95
C GLN A 96 -0.16 -13.02 2.66
N LEU A 97 -1.13 -12.48 1.91
CA LEU A 97 -2.28 -13.24 1.45
C LEU A 97 -1.89 -14.35 0.48
N LEU A 98 -0.96 -14.10 -0.44
CA LEU A 98 -0.44 -15.12 -1.36
C LEU A 98 0.20 -16.28 -0.59
N ASN A 99 0.98 -15.98 0.44
CA ASN A 99 1.61 -17.00 1.28
C ASN A 99 0.58 -17.82 2.06
N ALA A 100 -0.49 -17.19 2.54
CA ALA A 100 -1.56 -17.87 3.27
C ALA A 100 -2.50 -18.69 2.37
N LEU A 101 -2.73 -18.24 1.13
CA LEU A 101 -3.78 -18.77 0.23
C LEU A 101 -3.25 -19.59 -0.95
N GLY A 102 -1.97 -19.46 -1.29
CA GLY A 102 -1.36 -20.05 -2.50
C GLY A 102 -1.77 -19.37 -3.81
N HIS A 103 -2.59 -18.31 -3.77
CA HIS A 103 -3.01 -17.54 -4.95
C HIS A 103 -3.20 -16.06 -4.61
N ARG A 104 -3.19 -15.21 -5.65
CA ARG A 104 -3.35 -13.76 -5.51
C ARG A 104 -4.83 -13.37 -5.47
N VAL A 105 -5.15 -12.35 -4.69
CA VAL A 105 -6.46 -11.69 -4.62
C VAL A 105 -6.35 -10.22 -5.03
N SER A 106 -7.45 -9.51 -5.24
CA SER A 106 -7.41 -8.06 -5.52
C SER A 106 -7.60 -7.24 -4.24
N LEU A 107 -7.11 -6.00 -4.22
CA LEU A 107 -7.35 -5.07 -3.12
C LEU A 107 -8.85 -4.89 -2.88
N ASP A 108 -9.62 -4.70 -3.95
CA ASP A 108 -11.07 -4.57 -3.92
C ASP A 108 -11.77 -5.79 -3.30
N SER A 109 -11.36 -7.01 -3.67
CA SER A 109 -11.90 -8.25 -3.09
C SER A 109 -11.68 -8.33 -1.58
N VAL A 110 -10.50 -7.91 -1.11
CA VAL A 110 -10.15 -7.89 0.31
C VAL A 110 -10.91 -6.78 1.04
N ALA A 111 -10.97 -5.59 0.45
CA ALA A 111 -11.68 -4.44 0.99
C ALA A 111 -13.16 -4.74 1.18
N GLN A 112 -13.82 -5.26 0.15
CA GLN A 112 -15.24 -5.59 0.19
C GLN A 112 -15.54 -6.64 1.25
N ALA A 113 -14.72 -7.69 1.34
CA ALA A 113 -14.96 -8.78 2.25
C ALA A 113 -14.58 -8.46 3.70
N THR A 114 -13.53 -7.67 3.92
CA THR A 114 -13.00 -7.34 5.25
C THR A 114 -13.72 -6.13 5.86
N LEU A 115 -13.82 -5.05 5.09
CA LEU A 115 -14.28 -3.74 5.55
C LEU A 115 -15.73 -3.45 5.15
N GLY A 116 -16.29 -4.20 4.19
CA GLY A 116 -17.60 -3.90 3.60
C GLY A 116 -17.58 -2.71 2.63
N SER A 117 -16.40 -2.16 2.33
CA SER A 117 -16.20 -1.06 1.40
C SER A 117 -15.78 -1.57 0.01
N SER A 118 -16.38 -1.05 -1.06
CA SER A 118 -15.91 -1.26 -2.43
C SER A 118 -14.96 -0.14 -2.86
N LYS A 119 -14.08 -0.40 -3.83
CA LYS A 119 -13.37 0.68 -4.52
C LYS A 119 -14.32 1.57 -5.30
N SER A 120 -14.00 2.85 -5.37
CA SER A 120 -14.74 3.82 -6.19
C SER A 120 -14.43 3.73 -7.70
N GLY A 121 -13.37 3.03 -8.12
CA GLY A 121 -12.95 2.87 -9.51
C GLY A 121 -11.97 1.68 -9.75
N SER A 122 -11.49 1.51 -10.98
CA SER A 122 -10.54 0.45 -11.37
C SER A 122 -9.16 1.01 -11.76
N GLY A 123 -8.09 0.22 -11.65
CA GLY A 123 -6.73 0.67 -12.03
C GLY A 123 -6.55 0.98 -13.52
N LEU A 124 -7.49 0.56 -14.38
CA LEU A 124 -7.53 0.98 -15.78
C LEU A 124 -7.95 2.45 -15.94
N ASP A 125 -8.64 3.01 -14.94
CA ASP A 125 -9.06 4.40 -14.93
C ASP A 125 -7.89 5.35 -14.62
N ALA A 126 -6.89 4.91 -13.84
CA ALA A 126 -5.74 5.74 -13.45
C ALA A 126 -4.87 6.19 -14.64
N ILE A 127 -4.45 5.25 -15.50
CA ILE A 127 -3.69 5.57 -16.73
C ILE A 127 -4.50 6.49 -17.65
N LYS A 128 -5.81 6.25 -17.74
CA LYS A 128 -6.71 7.10 -18.53
C LYS A 128 -6.76 8.52 -17.97
N PHE A 129 -6.96 8.68 -16.67
CA PHE A 129 -6.97 10.00 -16.01
C PHE A 129 -5.66 10.75 -16.26
N PHE A 130 -4.52 10.08 -16.15
CA PHE A 130 -3.23 10.70 -16.44
C PHE A 130 -3.13 11.18 -17.90
N ARG A 131 -3.47 10.32 -18.87
CA ARG A 131 -3.43 10.66 -20.30
C ARG A 131 -4.39 11.79 -20.68
N GLU A 132 -5.53 11.89 -19.99
CA GLU A 132 -6.53 12.94 -20.18
C GLU A 132 -6.22 14.24 -19.39
N GLY A 133 -5.14 14.27 -18.61
CA GLY A 133 -4.80 15.42 -17.76
C GLY A 133 -5.72 15.61 -16.54
N ARG A 134 -6.50 14.59 -16.19
CA ARG A 134 -7.47 14.56 -15.07
C ARG A 134 -6.78 14.23 -13.75
N ILE A 135 -5.83 15.09 -13.37
CA ILE A 135 -4.91 14.85 -12.25
C ILE A 135 -5.63 14.78 -10.91
N GLU A 136 -6.71 15.54 -10.70
CA GLU A 136 -7.43 15.52 -9.43
C GLU A 136 -8.21 14.21 -9.22
N GLU A 137 -8.81 13.65 -10.26
CA GLU A 137 -9.40 12.31 -10.19
C GLU A 137 -8.36 11.22 -9.96
N LEU A 138 -7.19 11.34 -10.61
CA LEU A 138 -6.07 10.43 -10.38
C LEU A 138 -5.59 10.48 -8.93
N LYS A 139 -5.42 11.70 -8.38
CA LYS A 139 -5.05 11.90 -6.97
C LYS A 139 -6.08 11.28 -6.03
N LYS A 140 -7.37 11.52 -6.28
CA LYS A 140 -8.46 10.95 -5.48
C LYS A 140 -8.45 9.42 -5.53
N TYR A 141 -8.24 8.84 -6.71
CA TYR A 141 -8.16 7.39 -6.89
C TYR A 141 -7.00 6.79 -6.07
N CYS A 142 -5.79 7.34 -6.21
CA CYS A 142 -4.62 6.88 -5.45
C CYS A 142 -4.83 7.01 -3.93
N MET A 143 -5.43 8.12 -3.47
CA MET A 143 -5.71 8.32 -2.04
C MET A 143 -6.77 7.35 -1.49
N ASP A 144 -7.74 6.92 -2.29
CA ASP A 144 -8.70 5.88 -1.91
C ASP A 144 -7.99 4.54 -1.72
N ASP A 145 -7.07 4.19 -2.61
CA ASP A 145 -6.24 2.98 -2.51
C ASP A 145 -5.35 2.99 -1.26
N VAL A 146 -4.71 4.12 -0.94
CA VAL A 146 -3.95 4.30 0.30
C VAL A 146 -4.84 4.14 1.54
N ARG A 147 -6.02 4.76 1.54
CA ARG A 147 -6.98 4.68 2.65
C ARG A 147 -7.42 3.24 2.88
N ILE A 148 -7.84 2.54 1.83
CA ILE A 148 -8.26 1.14 1.90
C ILE A 148 -7.10 0.25 2.39
N THR A 149 -5.90 0.45 1.85
CA THR A 149 -4.70 -0.29 2.25
C THR A 149 -4.38 -0.10 3.73
N LYS A 150 -4.51 1.15 4.24
CA LYS A 150 -4.32 1.47 5.65
C LYS A 150 -5.35 0.75 6.53
N GLU A 151 -6.63 0.83 6.17
CA GLU A 151 -7.72 0.21 6.92
C GLU A 151 -7.58 -1.34 6.96
N ILE A 152 -7.17 -1.96 5.86
CA ILE A 152 -6.88 -3.40 5.81
C ILE A 152 -5.67 -3.75 6.69
N PHE A 153 -4.60 -2.95 6.62
CA PHE A 153 -3.43 -3.15 7.46
C PHE A 153 -3.80 -3.09 8.95
N GLU A 154 -4.53 -2.05 9.37
CA GLU A 154 -5.01 -1.89 10.74
C GLU A 154 -5.92 -3.05 11.16
N TYR A 155 -6.88 -3.44 10.32
CA TYR A 155 -7.75 -4.57 10.59
C TYR A 155 -6.95 -5.84 10.85
N GLY A 156 -6.01 -6.19 9.95
CA GLY A 156 -5.18 -7.37 10.13
C GLY A 156 -4.26 -7.28 11.35
N ALA A 157 -3.87 -6.07 11.77
CA ALA A 157 -3.00 -5.88 12.92
C ALA A 157 -3.73 -6.22 14.21
N THR A 158 -5.01 -5.85 14.28
CA THR A 158 -5.90 -6.13 15.42
C THR A 158 -6.41 -7.57 15.41
N HIS A 159 -6.91 -8.05 14.26
CA HIS A 159 -7.68 -9.30 14.20
C HIS A 159 -6.86 -10.53 13.80
N LYS A 160 -5.65 -10.33 13.25
CA LYS A 160 -4.78 -11.40 12.71
C LYS A 160 -5.46 -12.25 11.61
N GLU A 161 -6.48 -11.69 10.98
CA GLU A 161 -7.18 -12.28 9.85
C GLU A 161 -7.63 -11.19 8.88
N LEU A 162 -7.82 -11.60 7.63
CA LEU A 162 -8.46 -10.83 6.58
C LEU A 162 -9.51 -11.69 5.89
N PHE A 163 -10.40 -11.04 5.18
CA PHE A 163 -11.39 -11.72 4.36
C PHE A 163 -11.26 -11.32 2.90
N TYR A 164 -11.66 -12.21 2.00
CA TYR A 164 -11.66 -11.97 0.57
C TYR A 164 -12.82 -12.70 -0.10
N THR A 165 -13.22 -12.24 -1.28
CA THR A 165 -14.17 -12.93 -2.16
C THR A 165 -13.42 -13.84 -3.13
N SER A 166 -13.83 -15.11 -3.21
CA SER A 166 -13.27 -16.02 -4.21
C SER A 166 -13.71 -15.64 -5.62
N LYS A 167 -12.81 -15.74 -6.60
CA LYS A 167 -13.20 -15.69 -8.02
C LYS A 167 -14.04 -16.90 -8.44
N PHE A 168 -13.93 -18.01 -7.70
CA PHE A 168 -14.65 -19.25 -7.93
C PHE A 168 -15.59 -19.50 -6.75
N GLY A 169 -16.88 -19.20 -6.97
CA GLY A 169 -17.96 -19.40 -6.01
C GLY A 169 -18.38 -18.15 -5.24
N ASN A 170 -19.64 -18.15 -4.78
CA ASN A 170 -20.22 -17.09 -3.98
C ASN A 170 -19.84 -17.32 -2.52
N GLY A 171 -18.94 -16.50 -1.96
CA GLY A 171 -18.65 -16.56 -0.53
C GLY A 171 -17.45 -15.74 -0.06
N LYS A 172 -17.64 -15.07 1.07
CA LYS A 172 -16.58 -14.48 1.89
C LYS A 172 -15.73 -15.60 2.48
N ARG A 173 -14.43 -15.59 2.24
CA ARG A 173 -13.45 -16.55 2.77
C ARG A 173 -12.49 -15.83 3.70
N ARG A 174 -11.98 -16.54 4.70
CA ARG A 174 -10.99 -16.04 5.67
C ARG A 174 -9.57 -16.44 5.24
N ALA A 175 -8.64 -15.52 5.43
CA ALA A 175 -7.20 -15.74 5.38
C ALA A 175 -6.60 -15.33 6.73
N VAL A 176 -5.81 -16.21 7.35
CA VAL A 176 -5.04 -15.83 8.55
C VAL A 176 -3.85 -14.99 8.09
N VAL A 177 -3.62 -13.85 8.74
CA VAL A 177 -2.46 -12.99 8.46
C VAL A 177 -1.69 -12.75 9.75
N ASN A 178 -0.37 -12.76 9.65
CA ASN A 178 0.49 -12.51 10.80
C ASN A 178 1.42 -11.35 10.49
N TRP A 179 0.98 -10.13 10.80
CA TRP A 179 1.87 -8.99 10.75
C TRP A 179 2.91 -9.12 11.86
N SER A 180 4.18 -9.00 11.51
CA SER A 180 5.29 -8.87 12.46
C SER A 180 5.32 -7.53 13.19
N VAL A 181 4.20 -6.79 13.16
CA VAL A 181 4.04 -5.42 13.62
C VAL A 181 2.71 -5.32 14.35
N GLU A 182 2.74 -4.76 15.56
CA GLU A 182 1.54 -4.46 16.37
C GLU A 182 0.69 -3.36 15.73
N HIS A 183 -0.55 -3.23 16.18
CA HIS A 183 -1.43 -2.18 15.67
C HIS A 183 -0.81 -0.79 15.93
N PRO A 184 -0.78 0.12 14.94
CA PRO A 184 -0.06 1.38 15.07
C PRO A 184 -0.53 2.30 16.21
N TYR A 185 -1.78 2.11 16.66
CA TYR A 185 -2.39 2.87 17.75
C TYR A 185 -2.48 2.09 19.08
N GLU A 186 -2.03 0.83 19.14
CA GLU A 186 -1.93 0.14 20.42
C GLU A 186 -0.86 0.81 21.28
N GLN A 187 -1.23 1.20 22.52
CA GLN A 187 -0.25 1.60 23.51
C GLN A 187 0.51 0.36 23.95
N THR A 188 1.84 0.38 23.84
CA THR A 188 2.66 -0.66 24.49
C THR A 188 2.32 -0.64 25.97
N PRO A 189 1.90 -1.76 26.58
CA PRO A 189 1.63 -1.78 28.01
C PRO A 189 2.85 -1.25 28.74
N SER A 190 2.68 -0.20 29.54
CA SER A 190 3.74 0.23 30.44
C SER A 190 4.09 -0.98 31.30
N VAL A 191 5.34 -1.42 31.28
CA VAL A 191 5.85 -2.36 32.28
C VAL A 191 5.75 -1.62 33.61
N GLN A 192 4.62 -1.77 34.31
CA GLN A 192 4.52 -1.41 35.71
C GLN A 192 5.46 -2.38 36.42
N GLY A 193 6.64 -1.86 36.79
CA GLY A 193 7.55 -2.57 37.65
C GLY A 193 6.78 -3.01 38.89
N SER A 194 6.62 -4.32 39.05
CA SER A 194 6.12 -4.94 40.26
C SER A 194 7.06 -4.56 41.39
N LEU A 195 6.64 -3.62 42.24
CA LEU A 195 7.16 -3.46 43.58
C LEU A 195 6.38 -4.43 44.48
N PHE A 196 6.81 -5.69 44.46
CA PHE A 196 6.56 -6.67 45.52
C PHE A 196 7.86 -7.41 45.77
#